data_AF-A0A1Q7IIQ3-F1
#
_entry.id   AF-A0A1Q7IIQ3-F1
#
_cell.length_a   1.000
_cell.length_b   1.000
_cell.length_c   1.000
_cell.angle_alpha   90.00
_cell.angle_beta   90.00
_cell.angle_gamma   90.00
#
_symmetry.space_group_name_H-M   'P 1'
#
loop_
_entity.id
_entity.type
_entity.pdbx_description
1 polymer ?
#
loop_
_entity_poly.entity_id
_entity_poly.type
_entity_poly.pdbx_seq_one_letter_code
_entity_poly.pdbx_strand_id
1 'polypeptide(L)'
;MSEVVRLGAGSAARSLVGGFSIWYANRKGRSYAEQLASATSIGLRTLIVPIPSSIKTDKAHADVLTSPFFRARLAYLRGVLQRMRRAIGRKDVSEICRLAEVDTLNLHAITMTGRLETILVSPLSVRIMDEVRRLREEEGVPVWYSLDTGPSVFVNTTPRAASKVARRIRTLAGNVLSSDPAGPAEIISRHLF
;
A
#
# COMPACT_ATOMS: atom_id res chain seq x y z
N MET A 1 -3.60 -4.04 -22.96
CA MET A 1 -2.49 -3.13 -22.58
C MET A 1 -1.94 -3.45 -21.18
N SER A 2 -2.75 -3.67 -20.14
CA SER A 2 -2.25 -4.06 -18.80
C SER A 2 -1.43 -5.35 -18.78
N GLU A 3 -1.75 -6.35 -19.61
CA GLU A 3 -0.97 -7.59 -19.77
C GLU A 3 0.46 -7.34 -20.28
N VAL A 4 0.63 -6.33 -21.15
CA VAL A 4 1.91 -5.92 -21.75
C VAL A 4 2.71 -5.09 -20.74
N VAL A 5 2.08 -4.11 -20.08
CA VAL A 5 2.72 -3.23 -19.07
C VAL A 5 3.28 -4.04 -17.88
N ARG A 6 2.63 -5.16 -17.53
CA ARG A 6 3.12 -6.11 -16.51
C ARG A 6 4.53 -6.63 -16.80
N LEU A 7 4.89 -6.82 -18.07
CA LEU A 7 6.19 -7.39 -18.46
C LEU A 7 7.37 -6.49 -18.04
N GLY A 8 7.13 -5.18 -17.84
CA GLY A 8 8.10 -4.27 -17.24
C GLY A 8 8.09 -4.32 -15.71
N ALA A 9 6.91 -4.21 -15.10
CA ALA A 9 6.71 -4.39 -13.66
C ALA A 9 5.28 -4.83 -13.34
N GLY A 10 5.11 -5.85 -12.49
CA GLY A 10 3.78 -6.36 -12.15
C GLY A 10 2.83 -5.33 -11.53
N SER A 11 3.37 -4.37 -10.77
CA SER A 11 2.63 -3.26 -10.18
C SER A 11 2.16 -2.23 -11.22
N ALA A 12 2.89 -2.02 -12.32
CA ALA A 12 2.58 -1.01 -13.33
C ALA A 12 1.24 -1.28 -14.04
N ALA A 13 0.82 -2.55 -14.12
CA ALA A 13 -0.49 -2.93 -14.65
C ALA A 13 -1.64 -2.25 -13.87
N ARG A 14 -1.49 -2.07 -12.55
CA ARG A 14 -2.49 -1.40 -11.69
C ARG A 14 -2.48 0.11 -11.86
N SER A 15 -1.32 0.71 -12.12
CA SER A 15 -1.21 2.15 -12.39
C SER A 15 -1.93 2.56 -13.68
N LEU A 16 -1.99 1.67 -14.68
CA LEU A 16 -2.68 1.94 -15.94
C LEU A 16 -4.19 2.14 -15.75
N VAL A 17 -4.82 1.33 -14.90
CA VAL A 17 -6.29 1.33 -14.71
C VAL A 17 -6.76 2.35 -13.66
N GLY A 18 -5.86 2.84 -12.80
CA GLY A 18 -6.14 3.86 -11.80
C GLY A 18 -7.19 3.47 -10.75
N GLY A 19 -7.53 4.44 -9.90
CA GLY A 19 -8.48 4.28 -8.80
C GLY A 19 -8.09 3.16 -7.84
N PHE A 20 -9.10 2.48 -7.30
CA PHE A 20 -8.91 1.28 -6.49
C PHE A 20 -8.93 0.10 -7.44
N SER A 21 -7.81 -0.60 -7.57
CA SER A 21 -7.64 -1.64 -8.60
C SER A 21 -7.14 -2.96 -8.05
N ILE A 22 -7.45 -4.03 -8.78
CA ILE A 22 -6.95 -5.38 -8.53
C ILE A 22 -6.10 -5.84 -9.69
N TRP A 23 -5.01 -6.56 -9.39
CA TRP A 23 -4.27 -7.33 -10.39
C TRP A 23 -4.54 -8.81 -10.19
N TYR A 24 -5.04 -9.46 -11.25
CA TYR A 24 -5.13 -10.91 -11.30
C TYR A 24 -3.83 -11.48 -11.85
N ALA A 25 -3.10 -12.24 -11.03
CA ALA A 25 -1.91 -12.96 -11.49
C ALA A 25 -2.25 -14.10 -12.47
N ASN A 26 -3.41 -14.72 -12.30
CA ASN A 26 -4.01 -15.66 -13.25
C ASN A 26 -5.53 -15.73 -13.01
N ARG A 27 -6.32 -15.29 -14.00
CA ARG A 27 -7.78 -15.43 -14.05
C ARG A 27 -8.16 -15.92 -15.44
N LYS A 28 -8.62 -17.17 -15.53
CA LYS A 28 -8.93 -17.85 -16.79
C LYS A 28 -7.75 -17.84 -17.78
N GLY A 29 -6.54 -18.09 -17.28
CA GLY A 29 -5.31 -18.12 -18.10
C GLY A 29 -4.73 -16.74 -18.43
N ARG A 30 -5.31 -15.65 -17.90
CA ARG A 30 -4.90 -14.28 -18.21
C ARG A 30 -4.40 -13.54 -16.97
N SER A 31 -3.47 -12.62 -17.16
CA SER A 31 -2.88 -11.82 -16.08
C SER A 31 -3.03 -10.32 -16.34
N TYR A 32 -4.05 -9.68 -15.77
CA TYR A 32 -4.41 -8.28 -16.07
C TYR A 32 -4.90 -7.54 -14.82
N ALA A 33 -4.91 -6.22 -14.90
CA ALA A 33 -5.50 -5.36 -13.87
C ALA A 33 -6.90 -4.88 -14.26
N GLU A 34 -7.74 -4.66 -13.25
CA GLU A 34 -9.13 -4.21 -13.37
C GLU A 34 -9.39 -3.13 -12.29
N GLN A 35 -10.07 -2.04 -12.66
CA GLN A 35 -10.52 -1.05 -11.69
C GLN A 35 -11.75 -1.59 -10.95
N LEU A 36 -11.72 -1.53 -9.62
CA LEU A 36 -12.81 -1.93 -8.74
C LEU A 36 -13.68 -0.74 -8.31
N ALA A 37 -13.08 0.44 -8.18
CA ALA A 37 -13.78 1.68 -7.86
C ALA A 37 -13.00 2.89 -8.40
N SER A 38 -13.71 3.96 -8.78
CA SER A 38 -13.07 5.18 -9.28
C SER A 38 -12.31 5.90 -8.17
N ALA A 39 -11.33 6.71 -8.55
CA ALA A 39 -10.51 7.50 -7.64
C ALA A 39 -11.32 8.37 -6.66
N THR A 40 -12.43 8.95 -7.14
CA THR A 40 -13.28 9.87 -6.37
C THR A 40 -14.35 9.17 -5.54
N SER A 41 -14.54 7.86 -5.72
CA SER A 41 -15.66 7.13 -5.11
C SER A 41 -15.48 6.81 -3.63
N ILE A 42 -14.24 6.89 -3.12
CA ILE A 42 -13.88 6.55 -1.75
C ILE A 42 -13.04 7.70 -1.18
N GLY A 43 -13.51 8.28 -0.07
CA GLY A 43 -12.84 9.39 0.61
C GLY A 43 -11.61 8.92 1.40
N LEU A 44 -10.55 8.58 0.68
CA LEU A 44 -9.24 8.21 1.22
C LEU A 44 -8.23 9.33 0.96
N ARG A 45 -7.35 9.59 1.91
CA ARG A 45 -6.16 10.44 1.77
C ARG A 45 -4.95 9.64 2.22
N THR A 46 -3.85 9.73 1.46
CA THR A 46 -2.58 9.14 1.87
C THR A 46 -1.54 10.23 2.05
N LEU A 47 -0.91 10.24 3.23
CA LEU A 47 0.27 11.06 3.52
C LEU A 47 1.50 10.17 3.40
N ILE A 48 2.50 10.60 2.66
CA ILE A 48 3.67 9.78 2.34
C ILE A 48 4.86 10.37 3.07
N VAL A 49 5.50 9.55 3.90
CA VAL A 49 6.77 9.86 4.54
C VAL A 49 7.87 9.09 3.80
N PRO A 50 8.58 9.73 2.85
CA PRO A 50 9.65 9.08 2.13
C PRO A 50 10.84 8.83 3.05
N ILE A 51 11.30 7.58 3.13
CA ILE A 51 12.48 7.18 3.89
C ILE A 51 13.40 6.39 2.93
N PRO A 52 14.69 6.78 2.80
CA PRO A 52 15.63 6.06 1.94
C PRO A 52 15.75 4.59 2.31
N SER A 53 15.75 3.71 1.30
CA SER A 53 16.00 2.28 1.44
C SER A 53 17.36 1.93 0.86
N SER A 54 18.15 1.13 1.57
CA SER A 54 19.36 0.48 1.04
C SER A 54 19.05 -0.82 0.28
N ILE A 55 17.81 -1.32 0.38
CA ILE A 55 17.39 -2.61 -0.18
C ILE A 55 16.54 -2.38 -1.42
N LYS A 56 16.91 -3.08 -2.51
CA LYS A 56 16.15 -3.10 -3.76
C LYS A 56 14.95 -4.05 -3.64
N THR A 57 13.79 -3.60 -4.08
CA THR A 57 12.52 -4.36 -4.08
C THR A 57 12.64 -5.76 -4.69
N ASP A 58 13.32 -5.90 -5.83
CA ASP A 58 13.44 -7.19 -6.51
C ASP A 58 14.23 -8.22 -5.69
N LYS A 59 15.23 -7.75 -4.92
CA LYS A 59 15.99 -8.61 -4.02
C LYS A 59 15.10 -9.13 -2.89
N ALA A 60 14.25 -8.27 -2.33
CA ALA A 60 13.27 -8.68 -1.32
C ALA A 60 12.25 -9.68 -1.90
N HIS A 61 11.73 -9.44 -3.10
CA HIS A 61 10.79 -10.36 -3.76
C HIS A 61 11.37 -11.75 -4.05
N ALA A 62 12.66 -11.84 -4.41
CA ALA A 62 13.30 -13.14 -4.63
C ALA A 62 13.49 -13.90 -3.30
N ASP A 63 13.89 -13.18 -2.25
CA ASP A 63 14.21 -13.80 -0.96
C ASP A 63 12.98 -14.31 -0.20
N VAL A 64 11.84 -13.64 -0.29
CA VAL A 64 10.63 -14.05 0.46
C VAL A 64 10.15 -15.46 0.14
N LEU A 65 10.54 -16.04 -1.00
CA LEU A 65 10.23 -17.43 -1.34
C LEU A 65 10.90 -18.44 -0.40
N THR A 66 11.98 -18.05 0.26
CA THR A 66 12.74 -18.87 1.22
C THR A 66 12.15 -18.82 2.63
N SER A 67 11.23 -17.88 2.90
CA SER A 67 10.62 -17.71 4.21
C SER A 67 9.74 -18.90 4.60
N PRO A 68 9.85 -19.43 5.84
CA PRO A 68 8.95 -20.48 6.32
C PRO A 68 7.49 -20.03 6.38
N PHE A 69 7.23 -18.72 6.45
CA PHE A 69 5.88 -18.14 6.49
C PHE A 69 5.31 -17.83 5.11
N PHE A 70 6.06 -18.03 4.01
CA PHE A 70 5.59 -17.68 2.67
C PHE A 70 4.30 -18.41 2.29
N ARG A 71 4.23 -19.73 2.54
CA ARG A 71 3.02 -20.52 2.26
C ARG A 71 1.81 -20.05 3.07
N ALA A 72 2.02 -19.70 4.34
CA ALA A 72 0.97 -19.17 5.21
C ALA A 72 0.46 -17.82 4.68
N ARG A 73 1.35 -16.93 4.22
CA ARG A 73 0.95 -15.68 3.55
C ARG A 73 0.11 -15.95 2.30
N LEU A 74 0.49 -16.89 1.44
CA LEU A 74 -0.31 -17.23 0.25
C LEU A 74 -1.73 -17.70 0.62
N ALA A 75 -1.88 -18.48 1.69
CA ALA A 75 -3.18 -18.89 2.19
C ALA A 75 -4.00 -17.69 2.72
N TYR A 76 -3.37 -16.83 3.53
CA TYR A 76 -3.98 -15.59 4.04
C TYR A 76 -4.49 -14.67 2.91
N LEU A 77 -3.69 -14.51 1.85
CA LEU A 77 -4.00 -13.63 0.72
C LEU A 77 -5.34 -13.99 0.04
N ARG A 78 -5.70 -15.27 -0.05
CA ARG A 78 -6.96 -15.71 -0.67
C ARG A 78 -8.19 -15.11 0.04
N GLY A 79 -8.17 -15.08 1.38
CA GLY A 79 -9.26 -14.53 2.18
C GLY A 79 -9.24 -13.01 2.26
N VAL A 80 -8.06 -12.41 2.44
CA VAL A 80 -7.93 -10.95 2.58
C VAL A 80 -8.34 -10.21 1.29
N LEU A 81 -8.01 -10.76 0.10
CA LEU A 81 -8.37 -10.14 -1.16
C LEU A 81 -9.89 -10.06 -1.36
N GLN A 82 -10.63 -11.09 -0.95
CA GLN A 82 -12.09 -11.04 -1.00
C GLN A 82 -12.67 -10.01 -0.02
N ARG A 83 -12.10 -9.91 1.20
CA ARG A 83 -12.51 -8.89 2.17
C ARG A 83 -12.22 -7.47 1.65
N MET A 84 -11.04 -7.24 1.11
CA MET A 84 -10.65 -5.97 0.51
C MET A 84 -11.58 -5.57 -0.64
N ARG A 85 -11.90 -6.50 -1.54
CA ARG A 85 -12.88 -6.26 -2.62
C ARG A 85 -14.26 -5.86 -2.09
N ARG A 86 -14.74 -6.52 -1.03
CA ARG A 86 -16.03 -6.16 -0.39
C ARG A 86 -15.95 -4.79 0.29
N ALA A 87 -14.86 -4.48 0.98
CA ALA A 87 -14.66 -3.19 1.64
C ALA A 87 -14.64 -2.05 0.60
N ILE A 88 -13.91 -2.22 -0.51
CA ILE A 88 -13.92 -1.29 -1.64
C ILE A 88 -15.33 -1.14 -2.22
N GLY A 89 -16.04 -2.24 -2.46
CA GLY A 89 -17.41 -2.20 -2.98
C GLY A 89 -18.41 -1.48 -2.06
N ARG A 90 -18.18 -1.52 -0.73
CA ARG A 90 -18.95 -0.81 0.29
C ARG A 90 -18.43 0.60 0.57
N LYS A 91 -17.31 1.00 -0.05
CA LYS A 91 -16.61 2.27 0.22
C LYS A 91 -16.20 2.43 1.68
N ASP A 92 -15.92 1.31 2.35
CA ASP A 92 -15.56 1.27 3.76
C ASP A 92 -14.07 1.60 3.94
N VAL A 93 -13.78 2.89 4.06
CA VAL A 93 -12.41 3.41 4.23
C VAL A 93 -11.71 2.76 5.42
N SER A 94 -12.42 2.56 6.53
CA SER A 94 -11.86 2.00 7.75
C SER A 94 -11.40 0.55 7.52
N GLU A 95 -12.25 -0.29 6.94
CA GLU A 95 -11.89 -1.68 6.66
C GLU A 95 -10.80 -1.77 5.58
N ILE A 96 -10.83 -0.93 4.54
CA ILE A 96 -9.76 -0.87 3.53
C ILE A 96 -8.41 -0.58 4.21
N CYS A 97 -8.34 0.48 5.01
CA CYS A 97 -7.11 0.90 5.67
C CYS A 97 -6.64 -0.11 6.73
N ARG A 98 -7.56 -0.70 7.49
CA ARG A 98 -7.24 -1.74 8.47
C ARG A 98 -6.67 -2.99 7.81
N LEU A 99 -7.25 -3.42 6.68
CA LEU A 99 -6.72 -4.57 5.93
C LEU A 99 -5.33 -4.30 5.36
N ALA A 100 -5.06 -3.07 4.88
CA ALA A 100 -3.73 -2.66 4.41
C ALA A 100 -2.69 -2.65 5.54
N GLU A 101 -3.07 -2.18 6.73
CA GLU A 101 -2.20 -2.17 7.93
C GLU A 101 -1.83 -3.60 8.36
N VAL A 102 -2.81 -4.52 8.37
CA VAL A 102 -2.56 -5.92 8.69
C VAL A 102 -1.72 -6.60 7.60
N ASP A 103 -1.96 -6.32 6.32
CA ASP A 103 -1.16 -6.91 5.24
C ASP A 103 0.29 -6.43 5.27
N THR A 104 0.53 -5.18 5.71
CA THR A 104 1.88 -4.66 5.95
C THR A 104 2.65 -5.56 6.92
N LEU A 105 2.06 -5.91 8.06
CA LEU A 105 2.71 -6.81 9.03
C LEU A 105 2.95 -8.20 8.44
N ASN A 106 2.00 -8.74 7.68
CA ASN A 106 2.15 -10.04 7.02
C ASN A 106 3.23 -10.03 5.93
N LEU A 107 3.40 -8.92 5.21
CA LEU A 107 4.45 -8.74 4.22
C LEU A 107 5.81 -8.68 4.91
N HIS A 108 5.96 -7.83 5.93
CA HIS A 108 7.23 -7.68 6.62
C HIS A 108 7.65 -8.94 7.39
N ALA A 109 6.69 -9.75 7.87
CA ALA A 109 7.00 -11.05 8.47
C ALA A 109 7.76 -11.96 7.50
N ILE A 110 7.31 -12.08 6.25
CA ILE A 110 7.99 -12.95 5.26
C ILE A 110 9.32 -12.37 4.78
N THR A 111 9.54 -11.05 4.88
CA THR A 111 10.85 -10.45 4.53
C THR A 111 11.85 -10.64 5.67
N MET A 112 11.39 -10.57 6.93
CA MET A 112 12.23 -10.79 8.12
C MET A 112 12.64 -12.24 8.30
N THR A 113 11.81 -13.20 7.88
CA THR A 113 12.10 -14.63 8.02
C THR A 113 12.57 -15.29 6.72
N GLY A 114 12.83 -14.52 5.66
CA GLY A 114 13.57 -14.99 4.49
C GLY A 114 15.05 -15.20 4.81
N ARG A 115 15.80 -15.85 3.92
CA ARG A 115 17.22 -16.20 4.12
C ARG A 115 18.12 -14.97 4.26
N LEU A 116 17.72 -13.83 3.71
CA LEU A 116 18.43 -12.57 3.89
C LEU A 116 18.03 -11.81 5.17
N GLU A 117 17.09 -12.34 5.95
CA GLU A 117 16.71 -11.83 7.28
C GLU A 117 16.41 -10.32 7.27
N THR A 118 15.69 -9.89 6.24
CA THR A 118 15.66 -8.47 5.87
C THR A 118 14.63 -7.68 6.67
N ILE A 119 15.13 -6.77 7.50
CA ILE A 119 14.33 -5.77 8.23
C ILE A 119 14.16 -4.53 7.35
N LEU A 120 12.96 -4.35 6.79
CA LEU A 120 12.64 -3.24 5.89
C LEU A 120 12.10 -1.99 6.59
N VAL A 121 11.74 -2.10 7.88
CA VAL A 121 11.30 -0.96 8.69
C VAL A 121 12.51 -0.24 9.29
N SER A 122 12.45 1.09 9.35
CA SER A 122 13.44 1.91 10.06
C SER A 122 12.93 2.31 11.45
N PRO A 123 13.80 2.80 12.36
CA PRO A 123 13.34 3.38 13.62
C PRO A 123 12.31 4.51 13.44
N LEU A 124 12.45 5.33 12.39
CA LEU A 124 11.45 6.35 12.07
C LEU A 124 10.13 5.72 11.62
N SER A 125 10.17 4.65 10.83
CA SER A 125 8.98 3.91 10.41
C SER A 125 8.19 3.41 11.62
N VAL A 126 8.88 2.80 12.60
CA VAL A 126 8.27 2.30 13.84
C VAL A 126 7.64 3.44 14.64
N ARG A 127 8.35 4.55 14.85
CA ARG A 127 7.78 5.73 15.56
C ARG A 127 6.51 6.26 14.89
N ILE A 128 6.46 6.28 13.56
CA ILE A 128 5.26 6.71 12.82
C ILE A 128 4.12 5.71 13.00
N MET A 129 4.40 4.40 12.93
CA MET A 129 3.40 3.35 13.16
C MET A 129 2.78 3.45 14.56
N ASP A 130 3.61 3.68 15.58
CA ASP A 130 3.16 3.85 16.96
C ASP A 130 2.32 5.11 17.13
N GLU A 131 2.74 6.24 16.54
CA GLU A 131 1.95 7.47 16.59
C GLU A 131 0.61 7.33 15.86
N VAL A 132 0.57 6.61 14.74
CA VAL A 132 -0.67 6.30 14.02
C VAL A 132 -1.62 5.49 14.90
N ARG A 133 -1.13 4.47 15.62
CA ARG A 133 -1.94 3.69 16.56
C ARG A 133 -2.43 4.58 17.71
N ARG A 134 -1.55 5.38 18.30
CA ARG A 134 -1.87 6.33 19.38
C ARG A 134 -2.99 7.28 18.97
N LEU A 135 -2.86 7.92 17.80
CA LEU A 135 -3.89 8.81 17.24
C LEU A 135 -5.25 8.10 17.08
N ARG A 136 -5.23 6.84 16.66
CA ARG A 136 -6.45 6.06 16.46
C ARG A 136 -7.09 5.63 17.77
N GLU A 137 -6.31 5.14 18.72
CA GLU A 137 -6.77 4.51 19.96
C GLU A 137 -7.11 5.55 21.04
N GLU A 138 -6.28 6.59 21.20
CA GLU A 138 -6.46 7.60 22.26
C GLU A 138 -7.32 8.78 21.79
N GLU A 139 -7.16 9.19 20.52
CA GLU A 139 -7.78 10.42 20.00
C GLU A 139 -8.95 10.15 19.03
N GLY A 140 -9.29 8.87 18.78
CA GLY A 140 -10.38 8.47 17.89
C GLY A 140 -10.20 8.93 16.43
N VAL A 141 -8.96 9.21 16.01
CA VAL A 141 -8.67 9.70 14.65
C VAL A 141 -8.71 8.51 13.67
N PRO A 142 -9.47 8.58 12.56
CA PRO A 142 -9.49 7.50 11.58
C PRO A 142 -8.20 7.48 10.76
N VAL A 143 -7.16 6.86 11.30
CA VAL A 143 -5.81 6.80 10.69
C VAL A 143 -5.21 5.41 10.81
N TRP A 144 -4.49 5.01 9.77
CA TRP A 144 -3.81 3.74 9.63
C TRP A 144 -2.49 3.92 8.88
N TYR A 145 -1.67 2.89 8.84
CA TYR A 145 -0.44 2.89 8.05
C TYR A 145 -0.41 1.74 7.05
N SER A 146 0.37 1.90 5.99
CA SER A 146 0.81 0.79 5.14
C SER A 146 2.25 1.02 4.70
N LEU A 147 2.99 -0.07 4.48
CA LEU A 147 4.35 -0.05 3.96
C LEU A 147 4.51 -1.11 2.87
N ASP A 148 5.38 -0.82 1.91
CA ASP A 148 5.77 -1.75 0.84
C ASP A 148 7.07 -2.48 1.21
N THR A 149 7.92 -2.83 0.24
CA THR A 149 9.23 -3.45 0.47
C THR A 149 10.32 -2.42 0.83
N GLY A 150 10.04 -1.51 1.75
CA GLY A 150 10.97 -0.45 2.15
C GLY A 150 10.46 0.34 3.37
N PRO A 151 11.26 1.28 3.90
CA PRO A 151 10.96 1.94 5.17
C PRO A 151 9.96 3.09 5.05
N SER A 152 9.70 3.62 3.84
CA SER A 152 8.74 4.68 3.61
C SER A 152 7.36 4.30 4.15
N VAL A 153 6.71 5.23 4.85
CA VAL A 153 5.41 5.00 5.46
C VAL A 153 4.32 5.75 4.70
N PHE A 154 3.28 5.03 4.32
CA PHE A 154 2.04 5.59 3.80
C PHE A 154 1.03 5.68 4.95
N VAL A 155 0.76 6.88 5.43
CA VAL A 155 -0.23 7.14 6.49
C VAL A 155 -1.58 7.41 5.82
N ASN A 156 -2.49 6.46 5.97
CA ASN A 156 -3.79 6.42 5.31
C ASN A 156 -4.87 6.94 6.26
N THR A 157 -5.68 7.90 5.80
CA THR A 157 -6.72 8.54 6.63
C THR A 157 -7.87 9.08 5.78
N THR A 158 -8.86 9.69 6.39
CA THR A 158 -9.96 10.37 5.67
C THR A 158 -9.56 11.80 5.29
N PRO A 159 -10.14 12.40 4.24
CA PRO A 159 -9.91 13.81 3.89
C PRO A 159 -10.14 14.77 5.06
N ARG A 160 -11.16 14.50 5.90
CA ARG A 160 -11.49 15.32 7.07
C ARG A 160 -10.38 15.31 8.14
N ALA A 161 -9.72 14.16 8.34
CA ALA A 161 -8.67 14.00 9.33
C ALA A 161 -7.27 14.38 8.80
N ALA A 162 -7.09 14.45 7.48
CA ALA A 162 -5.81 14.66 6.81
C ALA A 162 -4.96 15.79 7.39
N SER A 163 -5.53 16.98 7.60
CA SER A 163 -4.78 18.14 8.11
C SER A 163 -4.30 17.95 9.56
N LYS A 164 -5.09 17.28 10.41
CA LYS A 164 -4.71 16.94 11.78
C LYS A 164 -3.55 15.93 11.76
N VAL A 165 -3.72 14.85 10.99
CA VAL A 165 -2.72 13.78 10.88
C VAL A 165 -1.41 14.33 10.29
N ALA A 166 -1.46 15.10 9.20
CA ALA A 166 -0.27 15.66 8.57
C ALA A 166 0.54 16.56 9.52
N ARG A 167 -0.15 17.38 10.33
CA ARG A 167 0.51 18.20 11.36
C ARG A 167 1.26 17.33 12.36
N ARG A 168 0.62 16.25 12.82
CA ARG A 168 1.23 15.33 13.78
C ARG A 168 2.41 14.57 13.18
N ILE A 169 2.26 14.02 11.98
CA ILE A 169 3.35 13.25 11.35
C ILE A 169 4.54 14.15 10.99
N ARG A 170 4.32 15.43 10.64
CA ARG A 170 5.40 16.39 10.40
C ARG A 170 6.26 16.64 11.63
N THR A 171 5.72 16.55 12.85
CA THR A 171 6.56 16.69 14.06
C THR A 171 7.55 15.54 14.24
N LEU A 172 7.32 14.39 13.58
CA LEU A 172 8.20 13.23 13.64
C LEU A 172 9.18 13.15 12.47
N ALA A 173 8.75 13.51 11.26
CA ALA A 173 9.49 13.23 10.02
C ALA A 173 9.89 14.46 9.19
N GLY A 174 9.37 15.66 9.50
CA GLY A 174 9.62 16.88 8.74
C GLY A 174 8.96 16.89 7.36
N ASN A 175 9.43 16.03 6.44
CA ASN A 175 8.92 15.92 5.08
C ASN A 175 7.72 14.96 5.00
N VAL A 176 6.56 15.48 4.58
CA VAL A 176 5.32 14.72 4.39
C VAL A 176 4.64 15.18 3.11
N LEU A 177 4.56 14.28 2.14
CA LEU A 177 3.80 14.50 0.90
C LEU A 177 2.34 14.11 1.13
N SER A 178 1.42 14.70 0.38
CA SER A 178 -0.01 14.39 0.44
C SER A 178 -0.50 13.98 -0.94
N SER A 179 -1.27 12.91 -1.01
CA SER A 179 -1.79 12.35 -2.25
C SER A 179 -3.24 11.91 -2.07
N ASP A 180 -4.05 12.20 -3.08
CA ASP A 180 -5.39 11.64 -3.26
C ASP A 180 -5.31 10.40 -4.17
N PRO A 181 -6.26 9.45 -4.08
CA PRO A 181 -6.41 8.43 -5.10
C PRO A 181 -6.50 9.09 -6.48
N ALA A 182 -5.75 8.56 -7.45
CA ALA A 182 -5.64 9.12 -8.79
C ALA A 182 -6.36 8.28 -9.85
N GLY A 183 -6.71 8.92 -10.97
CA GLY A 183 -7.35 8.28 -12.13
C GLY A 183 -6.42 7.34 -12.92
N PRO A 184 -6.93 6.73 -14.00
CA PRO A 184 -6.13 5.93 -14.92
C PRO A 184 -5.07 6.79 -15.65
N ALA A 185 -4.18 6.15 -16.39
CA ALA A 185 -3.26 6.88 -17.28
C ALA A 185 -4.04 7.60 -18.40
N GLU A 186 -3.59 8.80 -18.75
CA GLU A 186 -4.24 9.65 -19.76
C GLU A 186 -3.26 9.99 -20.89
N ILE A 187 -3.80 10.16 -22.10
CA ILE A 187 -3.02 10.66 -23.23
C ILE A 187 -3.05 12.19 -23.18
N ILE A 188 -1.87 12.80 -23.13
CA ILE A 188 -1.72 14.26 -23.17
C ILE A 188 -1.38 14.71 -24.60
N SER A 189 -1.97 15.83 -25.02
CA SER A 189 -1.77 16.41 -26.37
C SER A 189 -0.48 17.22 -26.50
N ARG A 190 0.23 17.46 -25.39
CA ARG A 190 1.51 18.15 -25.36
C ARG A 190 2.59 17.19 -24.85
N HIS A 191 3.69 17.11 -25.57
CA HIS A 191 4.86 16.35 -25.11
C HIS A 191 5.51 17.07 -23.91
N LEU A 192 6.11 16.30 -23.01
CA LEU A 192 6.89 16.81 -21.86
C LEU A 192 8.30 17.31 -22.26
N PHE A 193 8.65 17.18 -23.55
CA PHE A 193 9.92 17.60 -24.16
C PHE A 193 9.67 18.22 -25.52
#